data_AF-A0A668VEL3-F1
#
_entry.id   AF-A0A668VEL3-F1
#
_cell.length_a   1.000
_cell.length_b   1.000
_cell.length_c   1.000
_cell.angle_alpha   90.00
_cell.angle_beta   90.00
_cell.angle_gamma   90.00
#
_symmetry.space_group_name_H-M   'P 1'
#
loop_
_entity.id
_entity.type
_entity.pdbx_description
1 polymer ?
#
loop_
_entity_poly.entity_id
_entity_poly.type
_entity_poly.pdbx_seq_one_letter_code
_entity_poly.pdbx_strand_id
1 'polypeptide(L)'
;KMKTSVVIQCIVLLACMALCTSLGKCRCVKTSKSVRIALIAQLKLDEPRPHCNRREVIVTLKNGREQCLDPESKFTKELLKKLLSFFWRQSGTGVAKLILQPVFRLNF
;
A
#
# COMPACT_ATOMS: atom_id res chain seq x y z
N LYS A 1 15.67 -13.87 46.14
CA LYS A 1 14.74 -14.47 45.15
C LYS A 1 13.74 -13.48 44.54
N MET A 2 13.53 -12.29 45.12
CA MET A 2 12.64 -11.25 44.55
C MET A 2 13.25 -10.42 43.41
N LYS A 3 14.58 -10.26 43.38
CA LYS A 3 15.30 -9.39 42.42
C LYS A 3 15.28 -9.94 40.98
N THR A 4 15.30 -11.26 40.82
CA THR A 4 15.33 -11.94 39.51
C THR A 4 14.00 -11.81 38.77
N SER A 5 12.85 -11.82 39.46
CA SER A 5 11.53 -11.64 38.83
C SER A 5 11.38 -10.24 38.21
N VAL A 6 11.86 -9.22 38.92
CA VAL A 6 11.83 -7.82 38.45
C VAL A 6 12.73 -7.65 37.23
N VAL A 7 13.93 -8.22 37.26
CA VAL A 7 14.87 -8.15 36.11
C VAL A 7 14.29 -8.86 34.89
N ILE A 8 13.68 -10.04 35.06
CA ILE A 8 13.03 -10.77 33.95
C ILE A 8 11.87 -9.97 33.37
N GLN A 9 11.00 -9.40 34.21
CA GLN A 9 9.90 -8.54 33.74
C GLN A 9 10.42 -7.29 33.00
N CYS A 10 11.45 -6.63 33.51
CA CYS A 10 12.05 -5.47 32.84
C CYS A 10 12.65 -5.85 31.47
N ILE A 11 13.34 -6.98 31.35
CA ILE A 11 13.90 -7.44 30.08
C ILE A 11 12.79 -7.73 29.06
N VAL A 12 11.71 -8.40 29.49
CA VAL A 12 10.55 -8.69 28.62
C VAL A 12 9.88 -7.40 28.16
N LEU A 13 9.69 -6.42 29.05
CA LEU A 13 9.11 -5.11 28.71
C LEU A 13 10.00 -4.33 27.74
N LEU A 14 11.31 -4.28 27.96
CA LEU A 14 12.25 -3.58 27.08
C LEU A 14 12.34 -4.24 25.70
N ALA A 15 12.36 -5.57 25.64
CA ALA A 15 12.30 -6.31 24.38
C ALA A 15 10.98 -6.06 23.64
N CYS A 16 9.85 -6.06 24.36
CA CYS A 16 8.54 -5.77 23.79
C CYS A 16 8.48 -4.36 23.20
N MET A 17 9.02 -3.34 23.90
CA MET A 17 9.08 -1.98 23.35
C MET A 17 10.00 -1.90 22.12
N ALA A 18 11.16 -2.57 22.11
CA ALA A 18 12.03 -2.62 20.95
C ALA A 18 11.37 -3.33 19.75
N LEU A 19 10.64 -4.42 19.99
CA LEU A 19 9.92 -5.19 18.98
C LEU A 19 8.63 -4.48 18.50
N CYS A 20 7.95 -3.74 19.38
CA CYS A 20 6.68 -3.04 19.08
C CYS A 20 6.87 -1.65 18.47
N THR A 21 8.10 -1.14 18.34
CA THR A 21 8.35 0.09 17.57
C THR A 21 8.02 -0.05 16.08
N SER A 22 7.69 -1.25 15.60
CA SER A 22 7.00 -1.46 14.32
C SER A 22 5.51 -1.05 14.38
N LEU A 23 5.17 0.06 15.04
CA LEU A 23 3.91 0.76 14.76
C LEU A 23 3.98 1.19 13.30
N GLY A 24 3.39 0.35 12.47
CA GLY A 24 3.53 0.39 11.04
C GLY A 24 3.27 1.77 10.44
N LYS A 25 4.34 2.44 9.99
CA LYS A 25 4.22 3.69 9.25
C LYS A 25 3.77 3.36 7.82
N CYS A 26 2.46 3.33 7.62
CA CYS A 26 1.88 3.36 6.27
C CYS A 26 2.43 4.57 5.52
N ARG A 27 2.66 4.41 4.20
CA ARG A 27 3.18 5.51 3.37
C ARG A 27 2.15 6.63 3.24
N CYS A 28 0.88 6.26 3.26
CA CYS A 28 -0.27 7.13 3.17
C CYS A 28 -0.79 7.50 4.57
N VAL A 29 -0.51 8.73 4.99
CA VAL A 29 -1.08 9.31 6.22
C VAL A 29 -2.48 9.89 5.97
N LYS A 30 -2.70 10.44 4.76
CA LYS A 30 -3.97 11.04 4.35
C LYS A 30 -4.36 10.52 2.97
N THR A 31 -5.62 10.11 2.83
CA THR A 31 -6.21 9.72 1.55
C THR A 31 -6.99 10.89 0.96
N SER A 32 -6.95 11.00 -0.37
CA SER A 32 -7.70 11.97 -1.13
C SER A 32 -8.91 11.28 -1.76
N LYS A 33 -10.06 11.95 -1.72
CA LYS A 33 -11.33 11.35 -2.17
C LYS A 33 -11.43 11.21 -3.69
N SER A 34 -10.79 12.11 -4.44
CA SER A 34 -10.85 12.13 -5.90
C SER A 34 -9.66 12.84 -6.53
N VAL A 35 -9.34 12.42 -7.75
CA VAL A 35 -8.30 13.01 -8.61
C VAL A 35 -8.82 13.01 -10.05
N ARG A 36 -8.49 14.02 -10.85
CA ARG A 36 -8.83 13.99 -12.28
C ARG A 36 -7.97 12.96 -12.99
N ILE A 37 -8.58 11.95 -13.60
CA ILE A 37 -7.89 10.84 -14.29
C ILE A 37 -6.89 11.35 -15.34
N ALA A 38 -7.21 12.43 -16.05
CA ALA A 38 -6.35 13.04 -17.05
C ALA A 38 -4.99 13.54 -16.52
N LEU A 39 -4.89 13.77 -15.21
CA LEU A 39 -3.68 14.22 -14.52
C LEU A 39 -2.85 13.05 -13.97
N ILE A 40 -3.37 11.83 -13.96
CA ILE A 40 -2.65 10.67 -13.45
C ILE A 40 -1.63 10.24 -14.51
N ALA A 41 -0.37 10.13 -14.09
CA ALA A 41 0.72 9.59 -14.89
C ALA A 41 0.97 8.11 -14.57
N GLN A 42 0.89 7.74 -13.29
CA GLN A 42 1.13 6.38 -12.83
C GLN A 42 0.18 6.02 -11.69
N LEU A 43 -0.20 4.74 -11.60
CA LEU A 43 -0.92 4.18 -10.46
C LEU A 43 -0.10 3.04 -9.88
N LYS A 44 0.01 3.02 -8.55
CA LYS A 44 0.68 2.00 -7.76
C LYS A 44 -0.28 1.47 -6.70
N LEU A 45 -0.37 0.14 -6.61
CA LEU A 45 -1.19 -0.56 -5.63
C LEU A 45 -0.25 -1.32 -4.69
N ASP A 46 -0.18 -0.87 -3.44
CA ASP A 46 0.61 -1.50 -2.39
C ASP A 46 -0.31 -2.39 -1.54
N GLU A 47 0.04 -3.67 -1.43
CA GLU A 47 -0.67 -4.64 -0.59
C GLU A 47 -0.34 -4.43 0.90
N PRO A 48 -1.21 -4.93 1.80
CA PRO A 48 -0.94 -4.94 3.23
C PRO A 48 0.41 -5.61 3.55
N ARG A 49 1.25 -4.91 4.31
CA ARG A 49 2.58 -5.37 4.76
C ARG A 49 2.58 -5.59 6.29
N PRO A 50 3.53 -6.35 6.85
CA PRO A 50 3.71 -6.46 8.31
C PRO A 50 3.87 -5.10 9.01
N HIS A 51 4.35 -4.09 8.27
CA HIS A 51 4.50 -2.71 8.74
C HIS A 51 3.36 -1.77 8.30
N CYS A 52 2.30 -2.27 7.66
CA CYS A 52 1.09 -1.51 7.36
C CYS A 52 0.00 -2.49 6.92
N ASN A 53 -0.95 -2.80 7.80
CA ASN A 53 -2.04 -3.74 7.48
C ASN A 53 -3.12 -3.16 6.53
N ARG A 54 -2.87 -1.98 5.96
CA ARG A 54 -3.80 -1.30 5.05
C ARG A 54 -3.29 -1.41 3.63
N ARG A 55 -4.19 -1.71 2.69
CA ARG A 55 -3.92 -1.58 1.26
C ARG A 55 -3.81 -0.10 0.92
N GLU A 56 -2.81 0.28 0.15
CA GLU A 56 -2.57 1.67 -0.23
C GLU A 56 -2.67 1.81 -1.75
N VAL A 57 -3.43 2.80 -2.22
CA VAL A 57 -3.48 3.16 -3.64
C VAL A 57 -2.79 4.49 -3.80
N ILE A 58 -1.68 4.53 -4.53
CA ILE A 58 -0.87 5.72 -4.71
C ILE A 58 -0.89 6.08 -6.18
N VAL A 59 -1.27 7.32 -6.49
CA VAL A 59 -1.23 7.85 -7.85
C VAL A 59 -0.15 8.91 -7.94
N THR A 60 0.68 8.80 -8.97
CA THR A 60 1.64 9.84 -9.34
C THR A 60 0.99 10.69 -10.42
N LEU A 61 0.85 11.98 -10.13
CA LEU A 61 0.32 12.94 -11.08
C LEU A 61 1.39 13.32 -12.11
N LYS A 62 0.98 13.84 -13.26
CA LYS A 62 1.87 14.35 -14.32
C LYS A 62 2.83 15.46 -13.85
N ASN A 63 2.49 16.15 -12.76
CA ASN A 63 3.36 17.13 -12.14
C ASN A 63 4.35 16.53 -11.12
N GLY A 64 4.49 15.20 -11.08
CA GLY A 64 5.40 14.49 -10.19
C GLY A 64 4.91 14.35 -8.75
N ARG A 65 3.76 14.93 -8.39
CA ARG A 65 3.22 14.80 -7.03
C ARG A 65 2.57 13.43 -6.85
N GLU A 66 2.91 12.77 -5.75
CA GLU A 66 2.24 11.55 -5.30
C GLU A 66 1.02 11.89 -4.44
N GLN A 67 -0.07 11.15 -4.64
CA GLN A 67 -1.29 11.33 -3.90
C GLN A 67 -1.90 9.96 -3.57
N CYS A 68 -2.25 9.76 -2.30
CA CYS A 68 -2.91 8.53 -1.89
C CYS A 68 -4.42 8.63 -2.13
N LEU A 69 -5.01 7.56 -2.65
CA LEU A 69 -6.44 7.38 -2.79
C LEU A 69 -6.94 6.35 -1.80
N ASP A 70 -8.21 6.48 -1.43
CA ASP A 70 -8.89 5.53 -0.56
C ASP A 70 -9.25 4.25 -1.35
N PRO A 71 -8.74 3.05 -1.00
CA PRO A 71 -9.05 1.81 -1.70
C PRO A 71 -10.54 1.43 -1.66
N GLU A 72 -11.29 1.87 -0.64
CA GLU A 72 -12.70 1.49 -0.48
C GLU A 72 -13.66 2.43 -1.22
N SER A 73 -13.18 3.63 -1.55
CA SER A 73 -13.96 4.66 -2.27
C SER A 73 -14.41 4.18 -3.65
N LYS A 74 -15.66 4.52 -3.99
CA LYS A 74 -16.25 4.26 -5.31
C LYS A 74 -15.39 4.81 -6.45
N PHE A 75 -14.81 6.01 -6.26
CA PHE A 75 -13.95 6.63 -7.26
C PHE A 75 -12.74 5.76 -7.62
N THR A 76 -12.04 5.23 -6.60
CA THR A 76 -10.84 4.42 -6.78
C THR A 76 -11.15 3.10 -7.47
N LYS A 77 -12.27 2.46 -7.12
CA LYS A 77 -12.73 1.22 -7.77
C LYS A 77 -13.03 1.44 -9.26
N GLU A 78 -13.72 2.52 -9.59
CA GLU A 78 -14.02 2.85 -10.99
C GLU A 78 -12.75 3.25 -11.77
N LEU A 79 -11.81 3.95 -11.14
CA LEU A 79 -10.50 4.24 -11.73
C LEU A 79 -9.74 2.96 -12.08
N LEU A 80 -9.66 2.01 -11.13
CA LEU A 80 -8.99 0.73 -11.34
C LEU A 80 -9.66 -0.08 -12.46
N LYS A 81 -11.00 -0.17 -12.47
CA LYS A 81 -11.75 -0.83 -13.56
C LYS A 81 -11.46 -0.20 -14.91
N LYS A 82 -11.47 1.14 -14.99
CA LYS A 82 -11.23 1.87 -16.23
C LYS A 82 -9.82 1.59 -16.74
N LEU A 83 -8.81 1.67 -15.88
CA LEU A 83 -7.43 1.35 -16.24
C LEU A 83 -7.27 -0.12 -16.69
N LEU A 84 -7.83 -1.06 -15.94
CA LEU A 84 -7.83 -2.48 -16.34
C LEU A 84 -8.50 -2.68 -17.70
N SER A 85 -9.64 -2.04 -17.96
CA SER A 85 -10.33 -2.13 -19.24
C SER A 85 -9.51 -1.56 -20.40
N PHE A 86 -8.77 -0.47 -20.16
CA PHE A 86 -7.83 0.09 -21.14
C PHE A 86 -6.66 -0.87 -21.40
N PHE A 87 -6.09 -1.47 -20.34
CA PHE A 87 -5.03 -2.47 -20.48
C PHE A 87 -5.50 -3.68 -21.28
N TRP A 88 -6.65 -4.26 -20.99
CA TRP A 88 -7.21 -5.38 -21.76
C TRP A 88 -7.42 -5.02 -23.23
N ARG A 89 -7.82 -3.77 -23.53
CA ARG A 89 -7.97 -3.29 -24.92
C ARG A 89 -6.62 -3.14 -25.65
N GLN A 90 -5.53 -2.90 -24.93
CA GLN A 90 -4.16 -2.85 -25.49
C GLN A 90 -3.47 -4.23 -25.54
N SER A 91 -3.96 -5.22 -24.81
CA SER A 91 -3.24 -6.48 -24.54
C SER A 91 -3.52 -7.59 -25.57
N GLY A 92 -3.22 -7.31 -26.84
CA GLY A 92 -3.02 -8.33 -27.88
C GLY A 92 -1.57 -8.81 -28.01
N THR A 93 -0.66 -8.37 -27.12
CA THR A 93 0.76 -8.76 -27.13
C THR A 93 1.22 -9.12 -25.73
N GLY A 94 1.97 -10.22 -25.59
CA GLY A 94 2.36 -10.87 -24.33
C GLY A 94 3.34 -10.10 -23.43
N VAL A 95 3.10 -8.80 -23.20
CA VAL A 95 3.94 -7.90 -22.37
C VAL A 95 3.31 -7.57 -21.02
N ALA A 96 2.20 -8.21 -20.66
CA ALA A 96 1.49 -8.02 -19.39
C ALA A 96 2.33 -8.29 -18.12
N LYS A 97 3.61 -8.63 -18.27
CA LYS A 97 4.52 -8.90 -17.18
C LYS A 97 5.08 -7.64 -16.53
N LEU A 98 5.23 -6.48 -17.18
CA LEU A 98 6.02 -5.37 -16.60
C LEU A 98 5.26 -4.19 -15.97
N ILE A 99 3.99 -3.91 -16.31
CA ILE A 99 3.27 -2.75 -15.71
C ILE A 99 2.45 -3.14 -14.45
N LEU A 100 2.17 -4.44 -14.27
CA LEU A 100 1.43 -5.02 -13.14
C LEU A 100 2.32 -5.80 -12.16
N GLN A 101 3.64 -5.70 -12.30
CA GLN A 101 4.55 -6.73 -11.79
C GLN A 101 4.68 -6.90 -10.26
N PRO A 102 4.26 -5.99 -9.36
CA PRO A 102 4.16 -6.37 -7.96
C PRO A 102 2.77 -6.87 -7.55
N VAL A 103 1.70 -6.65 -8.33
CA VAL A 103 0.31 -6.89 -7.88
C VAL A 103 -0.16 -8.34 -8.09
N PHE A 104 0.44 -9.08 -9.03
CA PHE A 104 -0.04 -10.42 -9.41
C PHE A 104 0.82 -11.57 -8.88
N ARG A 105 1.78 -11.32 -7.97
CA ARG A 105 2.70 -12.38 -7.52
C ARG A 105 2.30 -13.11 -6.24
N LEU A 106 1.17 -12.82 -5.60
CA LEU A 106 0.70 -13.63 -4.48
C LEU A 106 -0.83 -13.73 -4.46
N ASN A 107 -1.32 -14.97 -4.58
CA ASN A 107 -2.69 -15.46 -4.40
C ASN A 107 -3.55 -15.55 -5.68
N PHE A 108 -3.10 -16.42 -6.59
CA PHE A 108 -3.95 -17.55 -6.99
C PHE A 108 -3.37 -18.81 -6.33
#